data_AF-A0A932YYU3-F1
#
_entry.id   AF-A0A932YYU3-F1
#
_cell.length_a   1.000
_cell.length_b   1.000
_cell.length_c   1.000
_cell.angle_alpha   90.00
_cell.angle_beta   90.00
_cell.angle_gamma   90.00
#
_symmetry.space_group_name_H-M   'P 1'
#
loop_
_entity.id
_entity.type
_entity.pdbx_description
1 polymer ?
#
loop_
_entity_poly.entity_id
_entity_poly.type
_entity_poly.pdbx_seq_one_letter_code
_entity_poly.pdbx_strand_id
1 'polypeptide(L)'
;MIRQDEEILRAYFRLEEAQRQRLWMQRIWRPETFDWKKRGGPPPMTATKFIRQEELEKLGFGDAHYKEMLRLEEEARAELLRLAKEHPLAPHFDRIRGLSMYLCGAFVAAGGDITRAPTVSAFWKGMGLDVLPHGLHTRGGKEVFPPGSVPRRIRGSIDVERKIPALPHVTRVGEQIRMQILRCQGRMKEFYDRFRAEVDLRHPDRAKMFNMKDALRRTQKLLYACLWQEWRVGYNLSAPQPYAFDILKHPDGGLVRISDFYEPAGSGTDSSETEPEGE
;
A
#
# COMPACT_ATOMS: atom_id res chain seq x y z
N MET A 1 -13.85 1.46 -16.20
CA MET A 1 -13.69 1.69 -14.75
C MET A 1 -15.03 1.61 -14.08
N ILE A 2 -15.12 0.82 -13.02
CA ILE A 2 -16.33 0.73 -12.20
C ILE A 2 -16.45 2.04 -11.44
N ARG A 3 -17.65 2.62 -11.43
CA ARG A 3 -17.89 3.98 -10.92
C ARG A 3 -17.42 4.15 -9.47
N GLN A 4 -17.67 3.16 -8.62
CA GLN A 4 -17.27 3.20 -7.21
C GLN A 4 -15.74 3.21 -7.05
N ASP A 5 -15.00 2.41 -7.82
CA ASP A 5 -13.53 2.40 -7.80
C ASP A 5 -12.97 3.76 -8.22
N GLU A 6 -13.61 4.41 -9.21
CA GLU A 6 -13.23 5.74 -9.68
C GLU A 6 -13.47 6.83 -8.63
N GLU A 7 -14.63 6.78 -7.94
CA GLU A 7 -14.96 7.70 -6.85
C GLU A 7 -13.97 7.54 -5.68
N ILE A 8 -13.61 6.30 -5.32
CA ILE A 8 -12.59 6.00 -4.31
C ILE A 8 -11.22 6.57 -4.73
N LEU A 9 -10.82 6.37 -5.99
CA LEU A 9 -9.56 6.91 -6.52
C LEU A 9 -9.52 8.44 -6.44
N ARG A 10 -10.59 9.12 -6.84
CA ARG A 10 -10.70 10.59 -6.78
C ARG A 10 -10.65 11.10 -5.33
N ALA A 11 -11.37 10.46 -4.41
CA ALA A 11 -11.34 10.82 -2.99
C ALA A 11 -9.93 10.63 -2.39
N TYR A 12 -9.28 9.51 -2.72
CA TYR A 12 -7.91 9.23 -2.26
C TYR A 12 -6.89 10.24 -2.82
N PHE A 13 -6.99 10.64 -4.08
CA PHE A 13 -6.10 11.68 -4.62
C PHE A 13 -6.31 13.06 -4.01
N ARG A 14 -7.57 13.45 -3.70
CA ARG A 14 -7.84 14.68 -2.95
C ARG A 14 -7.20 14.63 -1.55
N LEU A 15 -7.34 13.49 -0.86
CA LEU A 15 -6.71 13.29 0.43
C LEU A 15 -5.18 13.40 0.38
N GLU A 16 -4.55 12.76 -0.60
CA GLU A 16 -3.10 12.84 -0.80
C GLU A 16 -2.62 14.26 -1.07
N GLU A 17 -3.34 15.00 -1.90
CA GLU A 17 -3.02 16.38 -2.24
C GLU A 17 -3.13 17.28 -1.01
N ALA A 18 -4.25 17.19 -0.28
CA ALA A 18 -4.47 17.94 0.95
C ALA A 18 -3.38 17.63 1.99
N GLN A 19 -3.04 16.34 2.19
CA GLN A 19 -1.96 15.92 3.08
C GLN A 19 -0.61 16.49 2.68
N ARG A 20 -0.28 16.47 1.39
CA ARG A 20 0.98 17.00 0.88
C ARG A 20 1.08 18.51 1.12
N GLN A 21 0.03 19.26 0.78
CA GLN A 21 -0.02 20.70 0.97
C GLN A 21 0.00 21.05 2.45
N ARG A 22 -0.83 20.40 3.27
CA ARG A 22 -0.85 20.57 4.73
C ARG A 22 0.52 20.31 5.34
N LEU A 23 1.19 19.19 5.05
CA LEU A 23 2.53 18.88 5.59
C LEU A 23 3.57 19.91 5.16
N TRP A 24 3.50 20.39 3.92
CA TRP A 24 4.38 21.44 3.44
C TRP A 24 4.15 22.76 4.22
N MET A 25 2.89 23.14 4.39
CA MET A 25 2.47 24.34 5.11
C MET A 25 2.78 24.25 6.61
N GLN A 26 2.53 23.09 7.24
CA GLN A 26 2.85 22.85 8.66
C GLN A 26 4.32 23.10 8.96
N ARG A 27 5.22 22.69 8.05
CA ARG A 27 6.67 22.92 8.20
C ARG A 27 7.06 24.39 8.13
N ILE A 28 6.25 25.21 7.45
CA ILE A 28 6.50 26.64 7.27
C ILE A 28 5.85 27.43 8.40
N TRP A 29 4.58 27.16 8.69
CA TRP A 29 3.73 27.99 9.56
C TRP A 29 3.58 27.47 10.98
N ARG A 30 3.70 26.15 11.18
CA ARG A 30 3.53 25.49 12.49
C ARG A 30 4.67 24.50 12.78
N PRO A 31 5.95 24.89 12.61
CA PRO A 31 7.07 23.98 12.78
C PRO A 31 7.12 23.32 14.17
N GLU A 32 6.58 23.97 15.20
CA GLU A 32 6.44 23.46 16.57
C GLU A 32 5.57 22.21 16.66
N THR A 33 4.59 22.06 15.76
CA THR A 33 3.67 20.91 15.72
C THR A 33 4.15 19.78 14.78
N PHE A 34 5.20 20.02 14.00
CA PHE A 34 5.68 19.06 13.00
C PHE A 34 6.59 18.01 13.64
N ASP A 35 6.41 16.73 13.30
CA ASP A 35 7.30 15.65 13.77
C ASP A 35 8.67 15.71 13.08
N TRP A 36 9.66 16.26 13.78
CA TRP A 36 11.04 16.37 13.32
C TRP A 36 11.92 15.16 13.65
N LYS A 37 11.40 14.08 14.27
CA LYS A 37 12.22 12.93 14.72
C LYS A 37 13.12 12.36 13.61
N LYS A 38 12.65 12.40 12.36
CA LYS A 38 13.41 11.90 11.20
C LYS A 38 14.38 12.92 10.57
N ARG A 39 14.38 14.17 11.03
CA ARG A 39 15.04 15.32 10.36
C ARG A 39 15.94 16.17 11.26
N GLY A 40 16.10 15.82 12.54
CA GLY A 40 17.05 16.49 13.43
C GLY A 40 16.59 17.84 13.97
N GLY A 41 15.27 18.10 14.02
CA GLY A 41 14.68 19.31 14.59
C GLY A 41 14.21 20.35 13.56
N PRO A 42 13.45 21.37 14.00
CA PRO A 42 13.03 22.47 13.13
C PRO A 42 14.25 23.28 12.69
N PRO A 43 14.34 23.63 11.39
CA PRO A 43 15.47 24.41 10.90
C PRO A 43 15.36 25.85 11.42
N PRO A 44 16.47 26.49 11.83
CA PRO A 44 16.45 27.81 12.48
C PRO A 44 15.77 28.86 11.60
N MET A 45 15.04 29.78 12.20
CA MET A 45 14.43 30.90 11.47
C MET A 45 15.51 31.89 11.05
N THR A 46 15.59 32.14 9.74
CA THR A 46 16.53 33.09 9.13
C THR A 46 15.73 34.24 8.49
N ALA A 47 16.36 35.40 8.27
CA ALA A 47 15.73 36.54 7.60
C ALA A 47 15.11 36.15 6.23
N THR A 48 15.80 35.30 5.45
CA THR A 48 15.28 34.79 4.18
C THR A 48 14.00 33.95 4.34
N LYS A 49 13.84 33.23 5.45
CA LYS A 49 12.61 32.47 5.72
C LYS A 49 11.45 33.37 6.11
N PHE A 50 11.70 34.44 6.86
CA PHE A 50 10.67 35.45 7.15
C PHE A 50 10.18 36.12 5.87
N ILE A 51 11.10 36.60 5.01
CA ILE A 51 10.73 37.15 3.70
C ILE A 51 9.92 36.14 2.89
N ARG A 52 10.33 34.86 2.88
CA ARG A 52 9.58 33.81 2.18
C ARG A 52 8.18 33.58 2.77
N GLN A 53 8.01 33.63 4.09
CA GLN A 53 6.69 33.51 4.73
C GLN A 53 5.79 34.68 4.35
N GLU A 54 6.29 35.92 4.43
CA GLU A 54 5.54 37.11 4.02
C GLU A 54 5.11 37.05 2.55
N GLU A 55 6.00 36.63 1.65
CA GLU A 55 5.66 36.47 0.23
C GLU A 55 4.64 35.34 0.00
N LEU A 56 4.76 34.21 0.72
CA LEU A 56 3.77 33.14 0.64
C LEU A 56 2.40 33.59 1.17
N GLU A 57 2.37 34.36 2.24
CA GLU A 57 1.14 34.93 2.79
C GLU A 57 0.47 35.90 1.82
N LYS A 58 1.23 36.78 1.17
CA LYS A 58 0.72 37.66 0.09
C LYS A 58 0.13 36.87 -1.08
N LEU A 59 0.68 35.69 -1.37
CA LEU A 59 0.18 34.76 -2.38
C LEU A 59 -1.01 33.91 -1.90
N GLY A 60 -1.48 34.10 -0.66
CA GLY A 60 -2.59 33.36 -0.09
C GLY A 60 -2.21 32.02 0.55
N PHE A 61 -0.92 31.68 0.63
CA PHE A 61 -0.41 30.49 1.32
C PHE A 61 -0.03 30.77 2.78
N GLY A 62 -0.87 31.54 3.49
CA GLY A 62 -0.71 31.84 4.91
C GLY A 62 -1.35 30.81 5.85
N ASP A 63 -1.50 31.17 7.13
CA ASP A 63 -2.15 30.33 8.15
C ASP A 63 -3.60 29.95 7.81
N ALA A 64 -4.35 30.85 7.17
CA ALA A 64 -5.71 30.58 6.70
C ALA A 64 -5.75 29.41 5.69
N HIS A 65 -4.80 29.37 4.76
CA HIS A 65 -4.69 28.27 3.79
C HIS A 65 -4.24 26.97 4.45
N TYR A 66 -3.36 27.03 5.47
CA TYR A 66 -3.02 25.86 6.27
C TYR A 66 -4.26 25.26 6.96
N LYS A 67 -5.09 26.09 7.59
CA LYS A 67 -6.36 25.68 8.21
C LYS A 67 -7.34 25.09 7.19
N GLU A 68 -7.41 25.69 6.01
CA GLU A 68 -8.22 25.16 4.92
C GLU A 68 -7.72 23.77 4.46
N MET A 69 -6.41 23.55 4.37
CA MET A 69 -5.87 22.22 4.03
C MET A 69 -6.16 21.17 5.10
N LEU A 70 -6.20 21.54 6.39
CA LEU A 70 -6.66 20.65 7.46
C LEU A 70 -8.11 20.21 7.25
N ARG A 71 -9.01 21.17 6.97
CA ARG A 71 -10.42 20.91 6.68
C ARG A 71 -10.59 19.99 5.47
N LEU A 72 -9.91 20.30 4.36
CA LEU A 72 -9.97 19.49 3.13
C LEU A 72 -9.40 18.08 3.34
N GLU A 73 -8.34 17.91 4.14
CA GLU A 73 -7.81 16.59 4.49
C GLU A 73 -8.86 15.77 5.26
N GLU A 74 -9.51 16.36 6.26
CA GLU A 74 -10.54 15.69 7.06
C GLU A 74 -11.74 15.28 6.21
N GLU A 75 -12.25 16.18 5.36
CA GLU A 75 -13.37 15.93 4.46
C GLU A 75 -13.05 14.83 3.45
N ALA A 76 -11.89 14.90 2.79
CA ALA A 76 -11.46 13.88 1.84
C ALA A 76 -11.26 12.52 2.53
N ARG A 77 -10.77 12.51 3.78
CA ARG A 77 -10.65 11.29 4.58
C ARG A 77 -12.01 10.71 4.93
N ALA A 78 -12.95 11.52 5.39
CA ALA A 78 -14.31 11.07 5.73
C ALA A 78 -15.02 10.49 4.50
N GLU A 79 -14.90 11.15 3.35
CA GLU A 79 -15.46 10.67 2.09
C GLU A 79 -14.83 9.35 1.64
N LEU A 80 -13.50 9.24 1.70
CA LEU A 80 -12.79 7.98 1.38
C LEU A 80 -13.26 6.84 2.28
N LEU A 81 -13.40 7.08 3.59
CA LEU A 81 -13.86 6.07 4.53
C LEU A 81 -15.31 5.65 4.26
N ARG A 82 -16.19 6.59 3.91
CA ARG A 82 -17.58 6.29 3.53
C ARG A 82 -17.62 5.39 2.29
N LEU A 83 -16.94 5.81 1.22
CA LEU A 83 -16.87 5.05 -0.03
C LEU A 83 -16.25 3.66 0.17
N ALA A 84 -15.20 3.57 1.00
CA ALA A 84 -14.54 2.31 1.31
C ALA A 84 -15.45 1.33 2.08
N LYS A 85 -16.32 1.82 2.97
CA LYS A 85 -17.30 0.98 3.70
C LYS A 85 -18.36 0.39 2.79
N GLU A 86 -18.73 1.10 1.72
CA GLU A 86 -19.69 0.63 0.72
C GLU A 86 -19.07 -0.34 -0.30
N HIS A 87 -17.74 -0.50 -0.30
CA HIS A 87 -17.02 -1.30 -1.28
C HIS A 87 -17.13 -2.81 -0.96
N PRO A 88 -17.19 -3.72 -1.97
CA PRO A 88 -17.28 -5.16 -1.73
C PRO A 88 -16.16 -5.76 -0.86
N LEU A 89 -15.00 -5.10 -0.80
CA LEU A 89 -13.88 -5.53 0.05
C LEU A 89 -14.00 -5.13 1.53
N ALA A 90 -14.93 -4.24 1.88
CA ALA A 90 -15.05 -3.73 3.25
C ALA A 90 -15.21 -4.85 4.30
N PRO A 91 -16.08 -5.86 4.11
CA PRO A 91 -16.25 -6.92 5.10
C PRO A 91 -15.00 -7.76 5.32
N HIS A 92 -14.11 -7.84 4.33
CA HIS A 92 -12.86 -8.58 4.43
C HIS A 92 -11.80 -7.79 5.17
N PHE A 93 -11.66 -6.49 4.87
CA PHE A 93 -10.70 -5.63 5.58
C PHE A 93 -11.03 -5.54 7.07
N ASP A 94 -12.32 -5.45 7.43
CA ASP A 94 -12.76 -5.38 8.83
C ASP A 94 -12.38 -6.62 9.65
N ARG A 95 -12.30 -7.80 9.01
CA ARG A 95 -11.98 -9.07 9.67
C ARG A 95 -10.49 -9.39 9.74
N ILE A 96 -9.64 -8.62 9.06
CA ILE A 96 -8.19 -8.87 9.02
C ILE A 96 -7.50 -7.88 9.97
N ARG A 97 -6.88 -8.41 11.03
CA ARG A 97 -6.18 -7.60 12.03
C ARG A 97 -5.13 -6.69 11.39
N GLY A 98 -5.22 -5.40 11.70
CA GLY A 98 -4.28 -4.38 11.21
C GLY A 98 -4.67 -3.70 9.90
N LEU A 99 -5.72 -4.19 9.20
CA LEU A 99 -6.22 -3.55 8.00
C LEU A 99 -7.43 -2.66 8.34
N SER A 100 -7.28 -1.35 8.17
CA SER A 100 -8.35 -0.39 8.43
C SER A 100 -9.17 -0.10 7.18
N MET A 101 -10.35 0.52 7.35
CA MET A 101 -11.15 1.03 6.22
C MET A 101 -10.39 2.07 5.38
N TYR A 102 -9.47 2.83 5.99
CA TYR A 102 -8.57 3.70 5.23
C TYR A 102 -7.69 2.88 4.27
N LEU A 103 -7.10 1.77 4.75
CA LEU A 103 -6.31 0.89 3.90
C LEU A 103 -7.15 0.19 2.83
N CYS A 104 -8.44 -0.10 3.10
CA CYS A 104 -9.36 -0.60 2.08
C CYS A 104 -9.49 0.41 0.92
N GLY A 105 -9.84 1.66 1.22
CA GLY A 105 -9.95 2.72 0.21
C GLY A 105 -8.62 2.99 -0.52
N ALA A 106 -7.51 3.05 0.21
CA ALA A 106 -6.18 3.23 -0.38
C ALA A 106 -5.75 2.06 -1.27
N PHE A 107 -6.10 0.82 -0.89
CA PHE A 107 -5.82 -0.39 -1.68
C PHE A 107 -6.62 -0.38 -2.99
N VAL A 108 -7.92 -0.05 -2.93
CA VAL A 108 -8.78 0.08 -4.12
C VAL A 108 -8.26 1.19 -5.04
N ALA A 109 -7.95 2.37 -4.49
CA ALA A 109 -7.35 3.47 -5.25
C ALA A 109 -6.01 3.06 -5.90
N ALA A 110 -5.15 2.33 -5.18
CA ALA A 110 -3.89 1.83 -5.73
C ALA A 110 -4.08 0.73 -6.79
N GLY A 111 -5.16 -0.05 -6.71
CA GLY A 111 -5.52 -1.07 -7.70
C GLY A 111 -6.14 -0.50 -8.97
N GLY A 112 -6.86 0.62 -8.86
CA GLY A 112 -7.53 1.29 -9.97
C GLY A 112 -8.64 0.44 -10.58
N ASP A 113 -8.75 0.46 -11.93
CA ASP A 113 -9.81 -0.26 -12.64
C ASP A 113 -9.57 -1.79 -12.64
N ILE A 114 -10.28 -2.50 -11.75
CA ILE A 114 -10.15 -3.95 -11.60
C ILE A 114 -10.50 -4.73 -12.89
N THR A 115 -11.26 -4.14 -13.82
CA THR A 115 -11.59 -4.76 -15.11
C THR A 115 -10.36 -4.93 -16.00
N ARG A 116 -9.32 -4.09 -15.82
CA ARG A 116 -8.05 -4.14 -16.57
C ARG A 116 -7.10 -5.25 -16.07
N ALA A 117 -7.43 -5.90 -14.96
CA ALA A 117 -6.66 -6.98 -14.36
C ALA A 117 -7.48 -8.30 -14.33
N PRO A 118 -7.71 -8.95 -15.50
CA PRO A 118 -8.50 -10.19 -15.58
C PRO A 118 -7.83 -11.39 -14.92
N THR A 119 -6.54 -11.29 -14.57
CA THR A 119 -5.80 -12.32 -13.85
C THR A 119 -5.05 -11.71 -12.67
N VAL A 120 -4.84 -12.51 -11.62
CA VAL A 120 -4.05 -12.10 -10.45
C VAL A 120 -2.64 -11.64 -10.80
N SER A 121 -2.01 -12.27 -11.81
CA SER A 121 -0.68 -11.86 -12.28
C SER A 121 -0.69 -10.46 -12.91
N ALA A 122 -1.74 -10.12 -13.67
CA ALA A 122 -1.91 -8.76 -14.19
C ALA A 122 -2.16 -7.75 -13.05
N PHE A 123 -2.93 -8.14 -12.04
CA PHE A 123 -3.15 -7.33 -10.85
C PHE A 123 -1.85 -7.05 -10.09
N TRP A 124 -1.06 -8.09 -9.81
CA TRP A 124 0.25 -7.93 -9.17
C TRP A 124 1.19 -7.01 -9.96
N LYS A 125 1.16 -7.06 -11.30
CA LYS A 125 1.93 -6.14 -12.15
C LYS A 125 1.52 -4.69 -11.93
N GLY A 126 0.22 -4.39 -11.95
CA GLY A 126 -0.32 -3.07 -11.63
C GLY A 126 0.05 -2.60 -10.22
N MET A 127 0.01 -3.53 -9.26
CA MET A 127 0.38 -3.30 -7.86
C MET A 127 1.88 -3.32 -7.58
N GLY A 128 2.74 -3.30 -8.60
CA GLY A 128 4.20 -3.22 -8.42
C GLY A 128 4.84 -4.47 -7.78
N LEU A 129 4.12 -5.59 -7.76
CA LEU A 129 4.57 -6.89 -7.25
C LEU A 129 5.08 -7.82 -8.35
N ASP A 130 5.37 -7.29 -9.54
CA ASP A 130 5.91 -8.06 -10.66
C ASP A 130 7.30 -8.64 -10.39
N VAL A 131 7.52 -9.89 -10.77
CA VAL A 131 8.81 -10.59 -10.66
C VAL A 131 9.31 -10.95 -12.05
N LEU A 132 10.60 -10.73 -12.29
CA LEU A 132 11.20 -11.12 -13.57
C LEU A 132 11.24 -12.65 -13.66
N PRO A 133 10.67 -13.26 -14.73
CA PRO A 133 10.56 -14.71 -14.85
C PRO A 133 11.93 -15.40 -14.95
N HIS A 134 12.92 -14.73 -15.55
CA HIS A 134 14.30 -15.18 -15.67
C HIS A 134 15.23 -13.97 -15.53
N GLY A 135 16.54 -14.15 -15.30
CA GLY A 135 17.57 -13.12 -15.12
C GLY A 135 17.83 -12.22 -16.36
N LEU A 136 16.76 -11.86 -17.06
CA LEU A 136 16.64 -11.21 -18.38
C LEU A 136 17.25 -9.81 -18.49
N HIS A 137 17.95 -9.35 -17.47
CA HIS A 137 18.81 -8.19 -17.61
C HIS A 137 20.24 -8.67 -17.60
N THR A 138 20.71 -8.95 -18.81
CA THR A 138 22.14 -9.05 -19.09
C THR A 138 22.68 -7.64 -19.35
N ARG A 139 23.54 -7.12 -18.48
CA ARG A 139 24.32 -5.90 -18.78
C ARG A 139 25.65 -6.37 -19.35
N GLY A 140 25.82 -6.24 -20.66
CA GLY A 140 27.01 -6.76 -21.34
C GLY A 140 27.12 -8.28 -21.30
N GLY A 141 26.00 -9.00 -21.47
CA GLY A 141 25.98 -10.47 -21.55
C GLY A 141 26.03 -11.22 -20.21
N LYS A 142 26.25 -10.54 -19.08
CA LYS A 142 26.21 -11.16 -17.74
C LYS A 142 24.86 -10.97 -17.07
N GLU A 143 24.24 -12.04 -16.59
CA GLU A 143 23.03 -11.97 -15.75
C GLU A 143 23.30 -11.07 -14.55
N VAL A 144 22.60 -9.93 -14.49
CA VAL A 144 22.79 -8.95 -13.41
C VAL A 144 21.88 -9.26 -12.22
N PHE A 145 20.77 -9.95 -12.44
CA PHE A 145 19.81 -10.24 -11.39
C PHE A 145 19.39 -11.71 -11.40
N PRO A 146 19.29 -12.34 -10.21
CA PRO A 146 18.80 -13.69 -10.10
C PRO A 146 17.32 -13.78 -10.53
N PRO A 147 16.86 -14.96 -10.99
CA PRO A 147 15.45 -15.23 -11.26
C PRO A 147 14.55 -14.86 -10.05
N GLY A 148 13.36 -14.30 -10.32
CA GLY A 148 12.44 -13.86 -9.28
C GLY A 148 12.75 -12.48 -8.67
N SER A 149 13.78 -11.79 -9.18
CA SER A 149 14.09 -10.42 -8.79
C SER A 149 13.03 -9.42 -9.25
N VAL A 150 12.95 -8.29 -8.53
CA VAL A 150 12.07 -7.17 -8.88
C VAL A 150 12.68 -6.42 -10.06
N PRO A 151 11.92 -6.07 -11.10
CA PRO A 151 12.39 -5.14 -12.12
C PRO A 151 12.82 -3.84 -11.45
N ARG A 152 14.11 -3.53 -11.46
CA ARG A 152 14.63 -2.25 -11.00
C ARG A 152 14.79 -1.33 -12.20
N ARG A 153 14.37 -0.08 -12.04
CA ARG A 153 14.68 0.96 -13.03
C ARG A 153 16.20 1.10 -13.09
N ILE A 154 16.80 0.75 -14.22
CA ILE A 154 18.23 0.97 -14.45
C ILE A 154 18.36 2.42 -14.94
N ARG A 155 19.15 3.23 -14.23
CA ARG A 155 19.37 4.62 -14.64
C ARG A 155 19.99 4.62 -16.04
N GLY A 156 19.30 5.21 -17.02
CA GLY A 156 19.73 5.27 -18.41
C GLY A 156 19.21 4.14 -19.33
N SER A 157 18.42 3.18 -18.84
CA SER A 157 17.68 2.26 -19.73
C SER A 157 16.32 2.84 -20.08
N ILE A 158 15.85 2.57 -21.31
CA ILE A 158 14.45 2.82 -21.69
C ILE A 158 13.56 2.02 -20.73
N ASP A 159 12.58 2.69 -20.11
CA ASP A 159 11.63 2.02 -19.25
C ASP A 159 10.91 0.95 -20.07
N VAL A 160 10.94 -0.30 -19.60
CA VAL A 160 10.16 -1.38 -20.22
C VAL A 160 8.70 -0.93 -20.21
N GLU A 161 8.11 -0.80 -21.39
CA GLU A 161 6.73 -0.36 -21.53
C GLU A 161 5.82 -1.37 -20.79
N ARG A 162 5.32 -0.96 -19.63
CA ARG A 162 4.43 -1.81 -18.85
C ARG A 162 3.05 -1.71 -19.48
N LYS A 163 2.47 -2.86 -19.85
CA LYS A 163 1.07 -2.94 -20.31
C LYS A 163 0.08 -2.31 -19.33
N ILE A 164 0.44 -2.26 -18.04
CA ILE A 164 -0.26 -1.55 -16.98
C ILE A 164 0.77 -0.64 -16.30
N PRO A 165 0.73 0.70 -16.51
CA PRO A 165 1.59 1.61 -15.76
C PRO A 165 1.32 1.42 -14.27
N ALA A 166 2.37 1.38 -13.45
CA ALA A 166 2.20 1.34 -12.01
C ALA A 166 1.44 2.61 -11.59
N LEU A 167 0.33 2.43 -10.90
CA LEU A 167 -0.44 3.57 -10.42
C LEU A 167 0.39 4.37 -9.39
N PRO A 168 0.21 5.69 -9.32
CA PRO A 168 0.81 6.49 -8.25
C PRO A 168 0.50 5.88 -6.88
N HIS A 169 1.40 6.01 -5.91
CA HIS A 169 1.23 5.55 -4.52
C HIS A 169 1.20 4.04 -4.27
N VAL A 170 1.20 3.18 -5.30
CA VAL A 170 1.22 1.71 -5.14
C VAL A 170 2.33 1.23 -4.18
N THR A 171 3.55 1.77 -4.33
CA THR A 171 4.67 1.46 -3.43
C THR A 171 4.38 1.84 -1.98
N ARG A 172 3.72 2.98 -1.76
CA ARG A 172 3.41 3.50 -0.43
C ARG A 172 2.32 2.68 0.25
N VAL A 173 1.22 2.39 -0.44
CA VAL A 173 0.14 1.53 0.08
C VAL A 173 0.67 0.13 0.35
N GLY A 174 1.49 -0.40 -0.56
CA GLY A 174 2.15 -1.69 -0.35
C GLY A 174 3.12 -1.71 0.83
N GLU A 175 3.83 -0.61 1.11
CA GLU A 175 4.65 -0.48 2.32
C GLU A 175 3.78 -0.41 3.58
N GLN A 176 2.68 0.35 3.58
CA GLN A 176 1.75 0.40 4.71
C GLN A 176 1.23 -0.99 5.05
N ILE A 177 0.78 -1.77 4.06
CA ILE A 177 0.32 -3.14 4.27
C ILE A 177 1.45 -4.04 4.78
N ARG A 178 2.67 -3.94 4.24
CA ARG A 178 3.84 -4.69 4.77
C ARG A 178 4.15 -4.35 6.22
N MET A 179 4.01 -3.08 6.60
CA MET A 179 4.18 -2.68 7.99
C MET A 179 3.08 -3.26 8.89
N GLN A 180 1.84 -3.37 8.43
CA GLN A 180 0.77 -4.04 9.18
C GLN A 180 1.05 -5.54 9.35
N ILE A 181 1.52 -6.22 8.30
CA ILE A 181 1.93 -7.63 8.39
C ILE A 181 2.97 -7.84 9.50
N LEU A 182 3.93 -6.91 9.66
CA LEU A 182 4.97 -7.03 10.68
C LEU A 182 4.50 -6.64 12.09
N ARG A 183 3.64 -5.62 12.20
CA ARG A 183 3.22 -5.04 13.49
C ARG A 183 2.11 -5.83 14.16
N CYS A 184 1.20 -6.40 13.36
CA CYS A 184 0.03 -7.08 13.88
C CYS A 184 0.33 -8.56 14.16
N GLN A 185 0.10 -9.01 15.38
CA GLN A 185 0.23 -10.42 15.78
C GLN A 185 -1.03 -11.18 15.39
N GLY A 186 -1.26 -11.36 14.08
CA GLY A 186 -2.45 -12.03 13.54
C GLY A 186 -2.12 -13.05 12.47
N ARG A 187 -3.14 -13.58 11.78
CA ARG A 187 -2.95 -14.61 10.72
C ARG A 187 -1.96 -14.19 9.63
N MET A 188 -1.97 -12.91 9.23
CA MET A 188 -0.99 -12.39 8.26
C MET A 188 0.47 -12.60 8.71
N LYS A 189 0.74 -12.43 10.01
CA LYS A 189 2.08 -12.61 10.58
C LYS A 189 2.50 -14.08 10.58
N GLU A 190 1.56 -14.99 10.83
CA GLU A 190 1.80 -16.45 10.74
C GLU A 190 2.25 -16.86 9.33
N PHE A 191 1.54 -16.38 8.29
CA PHE A 191 1.95 -16.59 6.90
C PHE A 191 3.35 -16.05 6.63
N TYR A 192 3.64 -14.83 7.10
CA TYR A 192 4.96 -14.22 6.97
C TYR A 192 6.05 -15.04 7.65
N ASP A 193 5.84 -15.50 8.89
CA ASP A 193 6.83 -16.27 9.65
C ASP A 193 7.11 -17.62 9.01
N ARG A 194 6.06 -18.29 8.51
CA ARG A 194 6.21 -19.52 7.74
C ARG A 194 7.06 -19.30 6.49
N PHE A 195 6.72 -18.31 5.67
CA PHE A 195 7.51 -17.99 4.48
C PHE A 195 8.93 -17.53 4.83
N ARG A 196 9.10 -16.84 5.96
CA ARG A 196 10.41 -16.42 6.44
C ARG A 196 11.29 -17.62 6.77
N ALA A 197 10.77 -18.61 7.49
CA ALA A 197 11.48 -19.84 7.81
C ALA A 197 11.87 -20.62 6.55
N GLU A 198 10.94 -20.77 5.60
CA GLU A 198 11.22 -21.42 4.31
C GLU A 198 12.34 -20.73 3.51
N VAL A 199 12.31 -19.39 3.46
CA VAL A 199 13.29 -18.60 2.72
C VAL A 199 14.66 -18.66 3.39
N ASP A 200 14.72 -18.59 4.72
CA ASP A 200 15.96 -18.73 5.47
C ASP A 200 16.59 -20.12 5.27
N LEU A 201 15.77 -21.18 5.24
CA LEU A 201 16.25 -22.54 4.94
C LEU A 201 16.77 -22.68 3.51
N ARG A 202 16.07 -22.09 2.53
CA ARG A 202 16.44 -22.17 1.11
C ARG A 202 17.65 -21.32 0.75
N HIS A 203 17.86 -20.21 1.46
CA HIS A 203 18.88 -19.23 1.16
C HIS A 203 19.64 -18.80 2.43
N PRO A 204 20.37 -19.73 3.07
CA PRO A 204 21.09 -19.46 4.32
C PRO A 204 22.20 -18.41 4.14
N ASP A 205 22.82 -18.36 2.97
CA ASP A 205 23.93 -17.43 2.67
C ASP A 205 23.45 -16.01 2.31
N ARG A 206 22.14 -15.82 2.09
CA ARG A 206 21.60 -14.51 1.72
C ARG A 206 21.45 -13.64 2.96
N ALA A 207 21.85 -12.36 2.86
CA ALA A 207 21.68 -11.43 3.97
C ALA A 207 20.21 -11.40 4.45
N LYS A 208 20.02 -11.50 5.77
CA LYS A 208 18.70 -11.63 6.43
C LYS A 208 17.68 -10.59 5.95
N MET A 209 18.11 -9.35 5.68
CA MET A 209 17.21 -8.30 5.18
C MET A 209 16.55 -8.67 3.84
N PHE A 210 17.24 -9.37 2.93
CA PHE A 210 16.63 -9.79 1.65
C PHE A 210 15.65 -10.94 1.84
N ASN A 211 15.94 -11.89 2.73
CA ASN A 211 15.02 -12.96 3.08
C ASN A 211 13.73 -12.39 3.68
N MET A 212 13.83 -11.29 4.44
CA MET A 212 12.69 -10.62 5.08
C MET A 212 11.79 -10.00 4.03
N LYS A 213 12.40 -9.30 3.07
CA LYS A 213 11.70 -8.69 1.94
C LYS A 213 11.03 -9.74 1.04
N ASP A 214 11.67 -10.90 0.83
CA ASP A 214 11.06 -12.00 0.07
C ASP A 214 9.83 -12.56 0.79
N ALA A 215 9.95 -12.89 2.09
CA ALA A 215 8.84 -13.39 2.89
C ALA A 215 7.66 -12.40 2.96
N LEU A 216 7.94 -11.10 3.18
CA LEU A 216 6.93 -10.04 3.14
C LEU A 216 6.23 -9.97 1.80
N ARG A 217 7.00 -10.04 0.72
CA ARG A 217 6.45 -9.99 -0.64
C ARG A 217 5.56 -11.19 -0.93
N ARG A 218 5.95 -12.41 -0.52
CA ARG A 218 5.12 -13.61 -0.68
C ARG A 218 3.81 -13.48 0.06
N THR A 219 3.86 -13.05 1.33
CA THR A 219 2.68 -12.79 2.16
C THR A 219 1.76 -11.75 1.52
N GLN A 220 2.33 -10.63 1.08
CA GLN A 220 1.60 -9.56 0.43
C GLN A 220 0.95 -10.01 -0.89
N LYS A 221 1.68 -10.77 -1.72
CA LYS A 221 1.13 -11.34 -2.97
C LYS A 221 -0.05 -12.27 -2.69
N LEU A 222 0.08 -13.11 -1.67
CA LEU A 222 -0.97 -14.04 -1.28
C LEU A 222 -2.24 -13.29 -0.83
N LEU A 223 -2.10 -12.33 0.08
CA LEU A 223 -3.20 -11.45 0.49
C LEU A 223 -3.84 -10.73 -0.70
N TYR A 224 -3.02 -10.15 -1.59
CA TYR A 224 -3.50 -9.42 -2.76
C TYR A 224 -4.22 -10.33 -3.76
N ALA A 225 -3.82 -11.60 -3.86
CA ALA A 225 -4.52 -12.57 -4.70
C ALA A 225 -5.92 -12.85 -4.18
N CYS A 226 -6.05 -13.08 -2.87
CA CYS A 226 -7.34 -13.29 -2.23
C CYS A 226 -8.23 -12.04 -2.35
N LEU A 227 -7.70 -10.85 -2.04
CA LEU A 227 -8.45 -9.59 -2.20
C LEU A 227 -8.86 -9.32 -3.65
N TRP A 228 -7.98 -9.58 -4.63
CA TRP A 228 -8.32 -9.45 -6.05
C TRP A 228 -9.49 -10.36 -6.45
N GLN A 229 -9.50 -11.59 -5.96
CA GLN A 229 -10.57 -12.56 -6.23
C GLN A 229 -11.90 -12.06 -5.66
N GLU A 230 -11.93 -11.70 -4.38
CA GLU A 230 -13.13 -11.17 -3.72
C GLU A 230 -13.62 -9.87 -4.37
N TRP A 231 -12.70 -8.99 -4.79
CA TRP A 231 -13.06 -7.74 -5.47
C TRP A 231 -13.78 -8.02 -6.80
N ARG A 232 -13.27 -8.96 -7.58
CA ARG A 232 -13.88 -9.35 -8.86
C ARG A 232 -15.22 -10.06 -8.66
N VAL A 233 -15.29 -10.98 -7.71
CA VAL A 233 -16.55 -11.66 -7.34
C VAL A 233 -17.59 -10.65 -6.89
N GLY A 234 -17.22 -9.67 -6.07
CA GLY A 234 -18.10 -8.61 -5.58
C GLY A 234 -18.71 -7.74 -6.69
N TYR A 235 -18.09 -7.70 -7.87
CA TYR A 235 -18.61 -7.02 -9.07
C TYR A 235 -19.12 -7.97 -10.15
N ASN A 236 -19.32 -9.25 -9.85
CA ASN A 236 -19.74 -10.28 -10.80
C ASN A 236 -18.81 -10.42 -12.02
N LEU A 237 -17.51 -10.16 -11.83
CA LEU A 237 -16.48 -10.36 -12.85
C LEU A 237 -15.89 -11.77 -12.73
N SER A 238 -15.49 -12.36 -13.86
CA SER A 238 -14.78 -13.66 -13.84
C SER A 238 -13.50 -13.57 -13.01
N ALA A 239 -13.38 -14.40 -11.99
CA ALA A 239 -12.24 -14.46 -11.09
C ALA A 239 -11.64 -15.89 -11.14
N PRO A 240 -10.86 -16.23 -12.17
CA PRO A 240 -10.27 -17.55 -12.29
C PRO A 240 -9.38 -17.84 -11.07
N GLN A 241 -9.31 -19.11 -10.69
CA GLN A 241 -8.44 -19.55 -9.62
C GLN A 241 -6.96 -19.24 -9.96
N PRO A 242 -6.06 -19.17 -8.96
CA PRO A 242 -4.65 -19.00 -9.24
C PRO A 242 -4.13 -20.07 -10.22
N TYR A 243 -3.15 -19.73 -11.07
CA TYR A 243 -2.59 -20.58 -12.13
C TYR A 243 -2.31 -22.03 -11.69
N ALA A 244 -1.83 -22.22 -10.46
CA ALA A 244 -1.55 -23.53 -9.89
C ALA A 244 -2.79 -24.44 -9.84
N PHE A 245 -3.97 -23.90 -9.54
CA PHE A 245 -5.20 -24.68 -9.44
C PHE A 245 -5.93 -24.70 -10.78
N ASP A 246 -6.03 -23.56 -11.46
CA ASP A 246 -6.79 -23.45 -12.71
C ASP A 246 -6.12 -24.18 -13.88
N ILE A 247 -4.80 -24.05 -14.04
CA ILE A 247 -4.07 -24.58 -15.19
C ILE A 247 -3.25 -25.82 -14.81
N LEU A 248 -2.49 -25.78 -13.71
CA LEU A 248 -1.65 -26.92 -13.29
C LEU A 248 -2.43 -28.01 -12.53
N LYS A 249 -3.69 -27.76 -12.18
CA LYS A 249 -4.57 -28.73 -11.49
C LYS A 249 -3.99 -29.28 -10.18
N HIS A 250 -3.28 -28.45 -9.41
CA HIS A 250 -2.89 -28.81 -8.05
C HIS A 250 -4.13 -29.09 -7.18
N PRO A 251 -4.06 -30.01 -6.20
CA PRO A 251 -5.18 -30.30 -5.32
C PRO A 251 -5.57 -29.08 -4.47
N ASP A 252 -6.87 -28.83 -4.33
CA ASP A 252 -7.43 -27.62 -3.70
C ASP A 252 -7.07 -27.45 -2.21
N GLY A 253 -6.58 -28.50 -1.54
CA GLY A 253 -6.19 -28.44 -0.13
C GLY A 253 -5.07 -27.45 0.19
N GLY A 254 -4.35 -26.95 -0.81
CA GLY A 254 -3.35 -25.89 -0.66
C GLY A 254 -3.83 -24.48 -1.01
N LEU A 255 -5.10 -24.31 -1.42
CA LEU A 255 -5.63 -23.01 -1.83
C LEU A 255 -5.90 -22.13 -0.61
N VAL A 256 -5.15 -21.04 -0.50
CA VAL A 256 -5.38 -20.02 0.52
C VAL A 256 -6.50 -19.09 0.06
N ARG A 257 -7.50 -18.92 0.92
CA ARG A 257 -8.66 -18.04 0.72
C ARG A 257 -8.53 -16.80 1.61
N ILE A 258 -9.35 -15.78 1.32
CA ILE A 258 -9.36 -14.57 2.14
C ILE A 258 -9.72 -14.87 3.61
N SER A 259 -10.55 -15.89 3.86
CA SER A 259 -10.97 -16.31 5.19
C SER A 259 -9.84 -16.85 6.06
N ASP A 260 -8.75 -17.34 5.44
CA ASP A 260 -7.58 -17.83 6.18
C ASP A 260 -6.79 -16.68 6.83
N PHE A 261 -7.07 -15.43 6.43
CA PHE A 261 -6.51 -14.23 7.05
C PHE A 261 -7.40 -13.67 8.16
N TYR A 262 -8.60 -14.20 8.38
CA TYR A 262 -9.49 -13.70 9.41
C TYR A 262 -9.04 -14.13 10.80
N GLU A 263 -9.18 -13.23 11.75
CA GLU A 263 -9.00 -13.58 13.15
C GLU A 263 -10.16 -14.47 13.63
N PRO A 264 -9.90 -15.44 14.52
CA PRO A 264 -10.94 -16.27 15.09
C PRO A 264 -11.94 -15.41 15.87
N ALA A 265 -13.24 -15.71 15.72
CA ALA A 265 -14.28 -15.05 16.49
C ALA A 265 -13.97 -15.16 18.00
N GLY A 266 -13.86 -14.03 18.70
CA GLY A 266 -13.53 -14.01 20.13
C GLY A 266 -12.07 -13.71 20.48
N SER A 267 -11.14 -13.60 19.51
CA SER A 267 -9.79 -13.06 19.79
C SER A 267 -9.78 -11.52 19.89
N GLY A 268 -10.91 -10.92 20.28
CA GLY A 268 -11.03 -9.50 20.55
C GLY A 268 -10.08 -9.14 21.66
N THR A 269 -8.89 -8.67 21.30
CA THR A 269 -8.19 -7.71 22.12
C THR A 269 -9.13 -6.53 22.21
N ASP A 270 -9.70 -6.29 23.39
CA ASP A 270 -10.32 -5.02 23.76
C ASP A 270 -9.29 -3.91 23.56
N SER A 271 -9.13 -3.47 22.32
CA SER A 271 -8.30 -2.33 21.94
C SER A 271 -9.12 -1.04 22.02
N SER A 272 -10.11 -0.98 22.90
CA SER A 272 -10.78 0.25 23.31
C SER A 272 -9.99 0.98 24.41
N GLU A 273 -8.66 0.86 24.41
CA GLU A 273 -7.82 1.92 24.98
C GLU A 273 -7.81 3.07 23.97
N THR A 274 -8.92 3.81 24.01
CA THR A 274 -9.00 5.24 23.78
C THR A 274 -7.68 5.91 24.19
N GLU A 275 -7.05 6.61 23.25
CA GLU A 275 -5.95 7.51 23.57
C GLU A 275 -6.41 8.46 24.70
N PRO A 276 -5.59 8.71 25.74
CA PRO A 276 -5.90 9.77 26.67
C PRO A 276 -5.88 11.09 25.89
N GLU A 277 -7.04 11.75 25.82
CA GLU A 277 -7.11 13.17 25.53
C GLU A 277 -6.31 13.89 26.63
N GLY A 278 -5.05 14.19 26.33
CA GLY A 278 -4.22 15.04 27.17
C GLY A 278 -4.60 16.50 26.93
N GLU A 279 -5.10 17.12 28.00
CA GLU A 279 -5.31 18.58 28.17
C GLU A 279 -4.05 19.42 27.88
#